data_AF-A0A3D3UNI0-F1
#
_entry.id   AF-A0A3D3UNI0-F1
#
_cell.length_a   1.000
_cell.length_b   1.000
_cell.length_c   1.000
_cell.angle_alpha   90.00
_cell.angle_beta   90.00
_cell.angle_gamma   90.00
#
_symmetry.space_group_name_H-M   'P 1'
#
loop_
_entity.id
_entity.type
_entity.pdbx_description
1 polymer ?
#
loop_
_entity_poly.entity_id
_entity_poly.type
_entity_poly.pdbx_seq_one_letter_code
_entity_poly.pdbx_strand_id
1 'polypeptide(L)'
;MNNIDPEANSSDHDEGDDSVVIPLVLPDCGWATIDYEVTVVDPNVVLWVNIWLDFNRDGDWDDKVDCPTGPAMEWAIQNQYLFNLPKGQTTITTPAFLSAHPEGSHEQIWMRITLSEQPWTGGSNPGTRGNAGSGPQTKYQIGETEDYFFIPEITSDEDCPLCEDTNGDGVIDIQDLIVHITQWLSSCR
;
A
#
# COMPACT_ATOMS: atom_id res chain seq x y z
N MET A 1 -0.49 20.33 15.81
CA MET A 1 0.27 20.12 14.56
C MET A 1 -0.63 19.24 13.72
N ASN A 2 -0.96 19.70 12.52
CA ASN A 2 -1.81 18.95 11.59
C ASN A 2 -0.87 18.42 10.52
N ASN A 3 -0.97 17.13 10.22
CA ASN A 3 -0.11 16.45 9.24
C ASN A 3 -0.40 16.84 7.77
N ILE A 4 -1.33 17.78 7.57
CA ILE A 4 -1.74 18.26 6.26
C ILE A 4 -1.97 19.75 6.36
N ASP A 5 -1.31 20.51 5.48
CA ASP A 5 -1.68 21.87 5.12
C ASP A 5 -2.24 21.87 3.68
N PRO A 6 -3.58 21.90 3.52
CA PRO A 6 -4.22 21.94 2.21
C PRO A 6 -3.90 23.21 1.40
N GLU A 7 -3.58 24.33 2.07
CA GLU A 7 -3.25 25.58 1.38
C GLU A 7 -1.82 25.55 0.85
N ALA A 8 -0.91 24.86 1.53
CA ALA A 8 0.46 24.65 1.08
C ALA A 8 0.65 23.40 0.21
N ASN A 9 -0.38 22.54 0.09
CA ASN A 9 -0.29 21.21 -0.51
C ASN A 9 0.89 20.39 0.05
N SER A 10 1.15 20.56 1.35
CA SER A 10 2.21 19.87 2.06
C SER A 10 1.59 18.90 3.06
N SER A 11 1.76 17.60 2.80
CA SER A 11 1.77 16.58 3.83
C SER A 11 3.02 16.73 4.70
N ASP A 12 3.03 16.16 5.89
CA ASP A 12 4.26 15.96 6.71
C ASP A 12 4.81 17.21 7.43
N HIS A 13 4.33 17.43 8.67
CA HIS A 13 4.67 18.61 9.49
C HIS A 13 5.03 18.30 10.95
N ASP A 14 5.29 17.05 11.34
CA ASP A 14 5.61 16.72 12.74
C ASP A 14 7.05 16.27 13.02
N GLU A 15 7.95 16.30 12.02
CA GLU A 15 9.40 15.99 12.17
C GLU A 15 9.65 14.61 12.83
N GLY A 16 8.66 13.70 12.71
CA GLY A 16 8.59 12.34 13.26
C GLY A 16 9.17 11.29 12.31
N ASP A 17 8.93 10.00 12.56
CA ASP A 17 9.50 8.88 11.82
C ASP A 17 8.82 8.62 10.47
N ASP A 18 9.18 9.42 9.47
CA ASP A 18 8.91 9.13 8.06
C ASP A 18 9.66 7.86 7.63
N SER A 19 8.96 6.93 7.02
CA SER A 19 9.49 6.33 5.77
C SER A 19 8.52 5.32 5.22
N VAL A 20 7.51 5.78 4.49
CA VAL A 20 7.28 5.13 3.20
C VAL A 20 8.19 5.78 2.19
N VAL A 21 9.12 5.02 1.61
CA VAL A 21 10.02 5.53 0.58
C VAL A 21 9.24 5.67 -0.73
N ILE A 22 9.07 6.90 -1.19
CA ILE A 22 8.42 7.24 -2.46
C ILE A 22 9.45 7.56 -3.57
N PRO A 23 9.13 7.34 -4.86
CA PRO A 23 7.87 6.77 -5.37
C PRO A 23 7.78 5.26 -5.17
N LEU A 24 6.56 4.77 -4.96
CA LEU A 24 6.28 3.34 -4.89
C LEU A 24 6.12 2.73 -6.28
N VAL A 25 6.55 1.48 -6.43
CA VAL A 25 6.29 0.67 -7.63
C VAL A 25 4.90 0.05 -7.48
N LEU A 26 3.94 0.54 -8.28
CA LEU A 26 2.56 0.08 -8.30
C LEU A 26 2.21 -0.33 -9.74
N PRO A 27 2.38 -1.60 -10.12
CA PRO A 27 2.01 -2.08 -11.46
C PRO A 27 0.50 -1.98 -11.68
N ASP A 28 0.10 -1.74 -12.93
CA ASP A 28 -1.32 -1.78 -13.28
C ASP A 28 -1.82 -3.22 -13.29
N CYS A 29 -2.80 -3.51 -12.43
CA CYS A 29 -3.34 -4.85 -12.21
C CYS A 29 -2.29 -5.91 -11.86
N GLY A 30 -1.18 -5.49 -11.23
CA GLY A 30 -0.13 -6.35 -10.73
C GLY A 30 -0.01 -6.35 -9.21
N TRP A 31 0.84 -7.24 -8.69
CA TRP A 31 1.11 -7.33 -7.26
C TRP A 31 2.19 -6.34 -6.83
N ALA A 32 1.95 -5.67 -5.70
CA ALA A 32 2.88 -4.75 -5.06
C ALA A 32 3.04 -5.05 -3.57
N THR A 33 4.17 -4.60 -3.04
CA THR A 33 4.46 -4.54 -1.60
C THR A 33 5.02 -3.17 -1.28
N ILE A 34 4.76 -2.67 -0.07
CA ILE A 34 5.28 -1.41 0.42
C ILE A 34 6.20 -1.70 1.61
N ASP A 35 7.40 -1.14 1.57
CA ASP A 35 8.27 -1.07 2.74
C ASP A 35 7.96 0.20 3.52
N TYR A 36 7.80 0.06 4.83
CA TYR A 36 7.61 1.17 5.75
C TYR A 36 8.47 1.02 7.00
N GLU A 37 8.90 2.14 7.58
CA GLU A 37 9.61 2.15 8.85
C GLU A 37 8.66 2.36 10.03
N VAL A 38 9.00 1.74 11.17
CA VAL A 38 8.27 1.91 12.43
C VAL A 38 9.27 2.14 13.55
N THR A 39 9.09 3.21 14.33
CA THR A 39 9.87 3.45 15.55
C THR A 39 9.18 2.93 16.79
N VAL A 40 9.79 1.91 17.42
CA VAL A 40 9.22 1.26 18.59
C VAL A 40 9.90 1.76 19.86
N VAL A 41 9.13 2.48 20.68
CA VAL A 41 9.60 2.95 22.00
C VAL A 41 9.39 1.89 23.09
N ASP A 42 8.26 1.16 23.05
CA ASP A 42 7.93 0.05 23.94
C ASP A 42 7.71 -1.24 23.13
N PRO A 43 8.61 -2.24 23.25
CA PRO A 43 8.54 -3.48 22.46
C PRO A 43 7.40 -4.43 22.88
N ASN A 44 6.66 -4.13 23.95
CA ASN A 44 5.55 -4.97 24.42
C ASN A 44 4.19 -4.52 23.88
N VAL A 45 4.16 -3.53 22.99
CA VAL A 45 2.94 -3.03 22.39
C VAL A 45 2.63 -3.83 21.13
N VAL A 46 1.34 -4.12 20.97
CA VAL A 46 0.79 -4.70 19.74
C VAL A 46 0.23 -3.56 18.91
N LEU A 47 0.52 -3.57 17.61
CA LEU A 47 0.10 -2.53 16.69
C LEU A 47 -0.59 -3.14 15.47
N TRP A 48 -1.37 -2.31 14.79
CA TRP A 48 -2.06 -2.65 13.55
C TRP A 48 -1.70 -1.62 12.50
N VAL A 49 -1.36 -2.10 11.30
CA VAL A 49 -1.14 -1.27 10.13
C VAL A 49 -2.29 -1.42 9.16
N ASN A 50 -2.77 -0.29 8.67
CA ASN A 50 -3.71 -0.21 7.58
C ASN A 50 -3.18 0.74 6.52
N ILE A 51 -3.34 0.36 5.25
CA ILE A 51 -2.96 1.19 4.11
C ILE A 51 -4.14 1.28 3.17
N TRP A 52 -4.42 2.51 2.72
CA TRP A 52 -5.40 2.83 1.71
C TRP A 52 -4.72 3.50 0.52
N LEU A 53 -5.15 3.17 -0.70
CA LEU A 53 -4.72 3.80 -1.94
C LEU A 53 -5.96 4.14 -2.78
N ASP A 54 -6.11 5.41 -3.17
CA ASP A 54 -7.22 5.90 -4.00
C ASP A 54 -6.96 5.52 -5.46
N PHE A 55 -7.28 4.27 -5.82
CA PHE A 55 -6.97 3.72 -7.14
C PHE A 55 -7.89 4.26 -8.23
N ASN A 56 -9.08 4.77 -7.94
CA ASN A 56 -9.90 5.37 -9.00
C ASN A 56 -9.73 6.90 -9.11
N ARG A 57 -9.05 7.52 -8.13
CA ARG A 57 -8.75 8.95 -8.01
C ARG A 57 -10.01 9.78 -7.81
N ASP A 58 -10.98 9.25 -7.06
CA ASP A 58 -12.27 9.90 -6.83
C ASP A 58 -12.36 10.64 -5.48
N GLY A 59 -11.32 10.52 -4.65
CA GLY A 59 -11.21 11.21 -3.37
C GLY A 59 -11.88 10.49 -2.20
N ASP A 60 -12.30 9.24 -2.38
CA ASP A 60 -12.51 8.30 -1.28
C ASP A 60 -11.56 7.08 -1.37
N TRP A 61 -11.70 6.11 -0.46
CA TRP A 61 -10.82 4.93 -0.37
C TRP A 61 -11.63 3.66 -0.09
N ASP A 62 -12.90 3.65 -0.50
CA ASP A 62 -13.83 2.56 -0.21
C ASP A 62 -14.24 1.74 -1.43
N ASP A 63 -13.58 1.96 -2.56
CA ASP A 63 -13.86 1.27 -3.79
C ASP A 63 -12.99 0.02 -4.01
N LYS A 64 -13.37 -0.68 -5.07
CA LYS A 64 -12.63 -1.78 -5.65
C LYS A 64 -12.51 -1.51 -7.15
N VAL A 65 -11.32 -1.73 -7.69
CA VAL A 65 -11.04 -1.59 -9.11
C VAL A 65 -10.91 -2.98 -9.71
N ASP A 66 -11.63 -3.24 -10.80
CA ASP A 66 -11.63 -4.55 -11.44
C ASP A 66 -10.31 -4.78 -12.20
N CYS A 67 -9.61 -5.88 -11.88
CA CYS A 67 -8.42 -6.34 -12.58
C CYS A 67 -8.59 -7.80 -13.03
N PRO A 68 -7.82 -8.29 -14.03
CA PRO A 68 -7.99 -9.63 -14.60
C PRO A 68 -7.81 -10.77 -13.58
N THR A 69 -6.89 -10.61 -12.62
CA THR A 69 -6.56 -11.61 -11.59
C THR A 69 -7.49 -11.55 -10.38
N GLY A 70 -8.20 -10.44 -10.20
CA GLY A 70 -9.09 -10.17 -9.06
C GLY A 70 -9.27 -8.67 -8.87
N PRO A 71 -10.18 -8.22 -7.98
CA PRO A 71 -10.32 -6.78 -7.71
C PRO A 71 -9.15 -6.23 -6.88
N ALA A 72 -8.59 -5.09 -7.30
CA ALA A 72 -7.70 -4.28 -6.48
C ALA A 72 -8.54 -3.49 -5.47
N MET A 73 -8.31 -3.73 -4.18
CA MET A 73 -9.07 -3.09 -3.10
C MET A 73 -8.35 -1.83 -2.67
N GLU A 74 -9.06 -0.69 -2.58
CA GLU A 74 -8.46 0.56 -2.12
C GLU A 74 -8.04 0.49 -0.65
N TRP A 75 -8.73 -0.29 0.18
CA TRP A 75 -8.21 -0.76 1.46
C TRP A 75 -7.22 -1.90 1.25
N ALA A 76 -6.05 -1.55 0.72
CA ALA A 76 -5.01 -2.46 0.24
C ALA A 76 -4.43 -3.35 1.34
N ILE A 77 -4.09 -2.76 2.49
CA ILE A 77 -3.59 -3.50 3.66
C ILE A 77 -4.58 -3.39 4.80
N GLN A 78 -5.14 -4.55 5.17
CA GLN A 78 -6.23 -4.63 6.13
C GLN A 78 -5.74 -5.22 7.45
N ASN A 79 -5.60 -4.36 8.45
CA ASN A 79 -5.27 -4.74 9.83
C ASN A 79 -4.07 -5.68 9.93
N GLN A 80 -2.96 -5.34 9.25
CA GLN A 80 -1.71 -6.08 9.39
C GLN A 80 -1.27 -6.06 10.85
N TYR A 81 -1.21 -7.24 11.45
CA TYR A 81 -0.94 -7.41 12.87
C TYR A 81 0.56 -7.40 13.15
N LEU A 82 1.03 -6.44 13.95
CA LEU A 82 2.42 -6.29 14.34
C LEU A 82 2.59 -6.58 15.84
N PHE A 83 3.52 -7.46 16.16
CA PHE A 83 3.79 -7.88 17.54
C PHE A 83 5.28 -8.19 17.72
N ASN A 84 5.77 -8.10 18.96
CA ASN A 84 7.17 -8.36 19.31
C ASN A 84 8.19 -7.56 18.47
N LEU A 85 7.84 -6.33 18.08
CA LEU A 85 8.77 -5.48 17.36
C LEU A 85 9.93 -5.08 18.28
N PRO A 86 11.19 -5.14 17.81
CA PRO A 86 12.33 -4.77 18.62
C PRO A 86 12.30 -3.26 18.89
N LYS A 87 12.81 -2.84 20.05
CA LYS A 87 12.94 -1.42 20.38
C LYS A 87 13.88 -0.73 19.39
N GLY A 88 13.47 0.44 18.89
CA GLY A 88 14.19 1.19 17.87
C GLY A 88 13.43 1.19 16.53
N GLN A 89 14.11 1.64 15.48
CA GLN A 89 13.56 1.68 14.13
C GLN A 89 13.65 0.29 13.49
N THR A 90 12.57 -0.13 12.83
CA THR A 90 12.50 -1.38 12.06
C THR A 90 11.77 -1.15 10.76
N THR A 91 12.34 -1.60 9.64
CA THR A 91 11.65 -1.66 8.35
C THR A 91 10.78 -2.91 8.27
N ILE A 92 9.55 -2.74 7.83
CA ILE A 92 8.54 -3.80 7.69
C ILE A 92 8.00 -3.74 6.25
N THR A 93 7.90 -4.91 5.63
CA THR A 93 7.25 -5.05 4.32
C THR A 93 5.79 -5.46 4.52
N THR A 94 4.88 -4.86 3.76
CA THR A 94 3.47 -5.26 3.75
C THR A 94 3.30 -6.66 3.15
N PRO A 95 2.20 -7.36 3.45
CA PRO A 95 1.69 -8.40 2.56
C PRO A 95 1.52 -7.86 1.13
N ALA A 96 1.61 -8.74 0.14
CA ALA A 96 1.33 -8.37 -1.25
C ALA A 96 -0.15 -7.99 -1.41
N PHE A 97 -0.40 -6.94 -2.20
CA PHE A 97 -1.73 -6.48 -2.58
C PHE A 97 -1.75 -6.18 -4.09
N LEU A 98 -2.95 -6.15 -4.67
CA LEU A 98 -3.12 -5.81 -6.07
C LEU A 98 -3.28 -4.30 -6.23
N SER A 99 -2.50 -3.69 -7.12
CA SER A 99 -2.62 -2.26 -7.49
C SER A 99 -3.33 -2.07 -8.83
N ALA A 100 -3.91 -0.88 -9.04
CA ALA A 100 -4.62 -0.57 -10.28
C ALA A 100 -4.51 0.90 -10.71
N HIS A 101 -4.54 1.09 -12.02
CA HIS A 101 -4.43 2.38 -12.69
C HIS A 101 -5.48 2.49 -13.81
N PRO A 102 -6.77 2.70 -13.47
CA PRO A 102 -7.84 2.84 -14.46
C PRO A 102 -7.54 3.88 -15.54
N GLU A 103 -7.88 3.56 -16.78
CA GLU A 103 -7.70 4.49 -17.91
C GLU A 103 -8.47 5.80 -17.68
N GLY A 104 -7.82 6.93 -17.89
CA GLY A 104 -8.42 8.25 -17.75
C GLY A 104 -8.39 8.82 -16.32
N SER A 105 -7.84 8.10 -15.35
CA SER A 105 -7.53 8.65 -14.02
C SER A 105 -6.30 9.56 -14.05
N HIS A 106 -6.16 10.40 -13.02
CA HIS A 106 -4.97 11.23 -12.82
C HIS A 106 -3.72 10.38 -12.52
N GLU A 107 -2.54 10.87 -12.91
CA GLU A 107 -1.25 10.18 -12.68
C GLU A 107 -0.88 10.12 -11.20
N GLN A 108 -1.25 11.15 -10.43
CA GLN A 108 -1.08 11.16 -8.98
C GLN A 108 -2.12 10.30 -8.27
N ILE A 109 -1.72 9.70 -7.16
CA ILE A 109 -2.58 8.92 -6.26
C ILE A 109 -2.42 9.42 -4.82
N TRP A 110 -3.51 9.34 -4.05
CA TRP A 110 -3.47 9.47 -2.59
C TRP A 110 -3.26 8.11 -1.94
N MET A 111 -2.30 8.04 -1.02
CA MET A 111 -2.13 6.93 -0.10
C MET A 111 -2.29 7.41 1.33
N ARG A 112 -2.98 6.63 2.15
CA ARG A 112 -2.99 6.79 3.61
C ARG A 112 -2.40 5.56 4.27
N ILE A 113 -1.50 5.74 5.22
CA ILE A 113 -1.06 4.69 6.13
C ILE A 113 -1.43 5.07 7.57
N THR A 114 -1.91 4.11 8.33
CA THR A 114 -2.24 4.27 9.75
C THR A 114 -1.60 3.14 10.55
N LEU A 115 -0.80 3.51 11.53
CA LEU A 115 -0.30 2.63 12.58
C LEU A 115 -1.07 2.95 13.86
N SER A 116 -1.69 1.96 14.50
CA SER A 116 -2.52 2.20 15.70
C SER A 116 -2.47 1.05 16.72
N GLU A 117 -2.85 1.33 17.97
CA GLU A 117 -2.96 0.31 19.04
C GLU A 117 -4.19 -0.59 18.97
N GLN A 118 -5.00 -0.43 17.94
CA GLN A 118 -6.22 -1.20 17.73
C GLN A 118 -6.48 -1.35 16.23
N PRO A 119 -7.19 -2.40 15.81
CA PRO A 119 -7.56 -2.56 14.41
C PRO A 119 -8.53 -1.46 13.97
N TRP A 120 -8.52 -1.15 12.68
CA TRP A 120 -9.53 -0.34 12.03
C TRP A 120 -10.82 -1.14 11.88
N THR A 121 -11.94 -0.58 12.36
CA THR A 121 -13.26 -1.22 12.38
C THR A 121 -14.34 -0.36 11.72
N GLY A 122 -14.01 0.29 10.61
CA GLY A 122 -14.98 1.15 9.90
C GLY A 122 -14.89 2.63 10.25
N GLY A 123 -13.82 3.10 10.92
CA GLY A 123 -13.56 4.52 11.17
C GLY A 123 -14.59 5.25 12.05
N SER A 124 -14.71 6.57 11.85
CA SER A 124 -15.49 7.46 12.73
C SER A 124 -17.01 7.27 12.60
N ASN A 125 -17.48 6.87 11.41
CA ASN A 125 -18.86 6.52 11.08
C ASN A 125 -18.93 5.19 10.30
N PRO A 126 -18.86 4.03 10.98
CA PRO A 126 -18.87 2.72 10.32
C PRO A 126 -20.05 2.52 9.37
N GLY A 127 -19.75 2.08 8.15
CA GLY A 127 -20.74 1.80 7.10
C GLY A 127 -21.22 3.01 6.29
N THR A 128 -20.66 4.20 6.53
CA THR A 128 -20.90 5.38 5.69
C THR A 128 -19.82 5.50 4.61
N ARG A 129 -20.22 5.75 3.36
CA ARG A 129 -19.30 5.99 2.24
C ARG A 129 -18.40 7.20 2.52
N GLY A 130 -17.14 7.15 2.12
CA GLY A 130 -16.13 8.19 2.33
C GLY A 130 -15.50 8.17 3.72
N ASN A 131 -15.75 7.12 4.52
CA ASN A 131 -15.19 7.01 5.88
C ASN A 131 -14.04 5.98 5.96
N ALA A 132 -13.67 5.35 4.84
CA ALA A 132 -12.43 4.61 4.73
C ALA A 132 -11.22 5.50 5.08
N GLY A 133 -10.22 4.93 5.72
CA GLY A 133 -9.05 5.67 6.20
C GLY A 133 -9.29 6.63 7.37
N SER A 134 -10.53 6.84 7.84
CA SER A 134 -10.78 7.65 9.04
C SER A 134 -10.53 6.85 10.31
N GLY A 135 -9.89 7.45 11.32
CA GLY A 135 -9.76 6.84 12.66
C GLY A 135 -11.09 6.71 13.41
N PRO A 136 -11.13 5.98 14.55
CA PRO A 136 -12.32 5.84 15.37
C PRO A 136 -12.73 7.18 16.00
N GLN A 137 -14.00 7.31 16.37
CA GLN A 137 -14.52 8.54 16.99
C GLN A 137 -13.78 8.91 18.30
N THR A 138 -13.33 7.90 19.05
CA THR A 138 -12.58 8.06 20.30
C THR A 138 -11.11 8.41 20.08
N LYS A 139 -10.65 8.45 18.82
CA LYS A 139 -9.25 8.57 18.40
C LYS A 139 -8.40 7.37 18.83
N TYR A 140 -7.22 7.27 18.24
CA TYR A 140 -6.18 6.35 18.69
C TYR A 140 -5.45 6.94 19.90
N GLN A 141 -5.04 6.08 20.82
CA GLN A 141 -4.25 6.50 21.97
C GLN A 141 -2.78 6.66 21.60
N ILE A 142 -2.25 5.81 20.72
CA ILE A 142 -0.87 5.82 20.23
C ILE A 142 -0.84 5.43 18.75
N GLY A 143 0.31 5.66 18.12
CA GLY A 143 0.46 5.51 16.67
C GLY A 143 0.13 6.80 15.94
N GLU A 144 0.03 6.69 14.63
CA GLU A 144 0.04 7.83 13.71
C GLU A 144 -0.74 7.55 12.43
N THR A 145 -0.96 8.60 11.66
CA THR A 145 -1.58 8.51 10.35
C THR A 145 -0.92 9.50 9.42
N GLU A 146 -0.48 8.99 8.28
CA GLU A 146 0.21 9.74 7.25
C GLU A 146 -0.53 9.63 5.94
N ASP A 147 -0.49 10.72 5.18
CA ASP A 147 -1.09 10.85 3.87
C ASP A 147 -0.02 11.28 2.86
N TYR A 148 0.06 10.57 1.75
CA TYR A 148 1.02 10.81 0.69
C TYR A 148 0.29 11.10 -0.62
N PHE A 149 0.74 12.12 -1.33
CA PHE A 149 0.28 12.43 -2.69
C PHE A 149 1.46 12.38 -3.64
N PHE A 150 1.50 11.35 -4.49
CA PHE A 150 2.67 11.07 -5.32
C PHE A 150 2.28 10.44 -6.66
N ILE A 151 3.22 10.41 -7.59
CA ILE A 151 3.11 9.67 -8.86
C ILE A 151 3.83 8.34 -8.66
N PRO A 152 3.14 7.20 -8.77
CA PRO A 152 3.76 5.88 -8.62
C PRO A 152 4.52 5.49 -9.88
N GLU A 153 5.52 4.64 -9.71
CA GLU A 153 6.16 3.96 -10.83
C GLU A 153 5.25 2.82 -11.29
N ILE A 154 4.58 3.04 -12.43
CA ILE A 154 3.75 2.03 -13.07
C ILE A 154 4.68 1.21 -13.97
N THR A 155 5.15 0.07 -13.47
CA THR A 155 5.79 -0.91 -14.35
C THR A 155 4.69 -1.54 -15.19
N SER A 156 4.62 -1.16 -16.46
CA SER A 156 3.83 -1.89 -17.43
C SER A 156 4.46 -3.28 -17.65
N ASP A 157 3.65 -4.31 -17.94
CA ASP A 157 4.15 -5.63 -18.34
C ASP A 157 5.10 -5.54 -19.56
N GLU A 158 5.09 -4.43 -20.30
CA GLU A 158 6.02 -4.16 -21.41
C GLU A 158 7.43 -3.75 -20.94
N ASP A 159 7.59 -3.20 -19.73
CA ASP A 159 8.87 -2.70 -19.20
C ASP A 159 9.65 -3.74 -18.37
N CYS A 160 9.01 -4.85 -17.96
CA CYS A 160 9.69 -5.97 -17.30
C CYS A 160 9.08 -7.33 -17.67
N PRO A 161 9.44 -7.91 -18.83
CA PRO A 161 9.01 -9.27 -19.23
C PRO A 161 9.51 -10.40 -18.31
N LEU A 162 10.31 -10.09 -17.28
CA LEU A 162 10.80 -11.03 -16.26
C LEU A 162 10.09 -10.88 -14.90
N CYS A 163 9.15 -9.95 -14.77
CA CYS A 163 8.41 -9.69 -13.54
C CYS A 163 7.05 -10.44 -13.49
N GLU A 164 6.82 -11.35 -14.43
CA GLU A 164 5.64 -12.23 -14.45
C GLU A 164 5.94 -13.51 -13.68
N ASP A 165 5.07 -13.85 -12.72
CA ASP A 165 5.02 -15.19 -12.11
C ASP A 165 4.57 -16.20 -13.17
N THR A 166 5.53 -16.61 -13.99
CA THR A 166 5.30 -17.45 -15.17
C THR A 166 4.93 -18.87 -14.75
N ASN A 167 5.30 -19.26 -13.53
CA ASN A 167 5.10 -20.61 -13.02
C ASN A 167 3.83 -20.74 -12.12
N GLY A 168 3.28 -19.62 -11.65
CA GLY A 168 2.03 -19.52 -10.92
C GLY A 168 2.13 -19.89 -9.43
N ASP A 169 3.32 -19.78 -8.82
CA ASP A 169 3.55 -20.12 -7.41
C ASP A 169 3.41 -18.93 -6.45
N GLY A 170 3.14 -17.74 -6.98
CA GLY A 170 2.98 -16.50 -6.24
C GLY A 170 4.31 -15.88 -5.78
N VAL A 171 5.45 -16.35 -6.30
CA VAL A 171 6.79 -15.88 -5.95
C VAL A 171 7.57 -15.59 -7.23
N ILE A 172 7.94 -14.34 -7.46
CA ILE A 172 8.82 -13.97 -8.59
C ILE A 172 10.25 -14.37 -8.25
N ASP A 173 10.75 -15.47 -8.82
CA ASP A 173 12.11 -15.97 -8.61
C ASP A 173 12.78 -16.55 -9.88
N ILE A 174 13.92 -17.23 -9.70
CA ILE A 174 14.67 -17.80 -10.82
C ILE A 174 13.89 -18.89 -11.57
N GLN A 175 12.88 -19.50 -10.96
CA GLN A 175 12.01 -20.49 -11.59
C GLN A 175 11.15 -19.86 -12.67
N ASP A 176 10.66 -18.64 -12.47
CA ASP A 176 9.90 -17.91 -13.51
C ASP A 176 10.78 -17.62 -14.73
N LEU A 177 12.02 -17.17 -14.49
CA LEU A 177 13.00 -16.98 -15.55
C LEU A 177 13.26 -18.27 -16.34
N ILE A 178 13.36 -19.42 -15.66
CA ILE A 178 13.56 -20.72 -16.30
C ILE A 178 12.35 -21.07 -17.17
N VAL A 179 11.12 -20.87 -16.69
CA VAL A 179 9.90 -21.13 -17.47
C VAL A 179 9.83 -20.21 -18.67
N HIS A 180 10.10 -18.92 -18.50
CA HIS A 180 10.07 -17.93 -19.56
C HIS A 180 11.11 -18.23 -20.66
N ILE A 181 12.37 -18.53 -20.30
CA ILE A 181 13.41 -18.94 -21.26
C ILE A 181 13.02 -20.23 -21.98
N THR A 182 12.42 -21.19 -21.28
CA THR A 182 12.00 -22.46 -21.88
C THR A 182 10.89 -22.26 -22.90
N GLN A 183 9.91 -21.41 -22.59
CA GLN A 183 8.84 -21.04 -23.52
C GLN A 183 9.39 -20.27 -24.74
N TRP A 184 10.31 -19.33 -24.53
CA TRP A 184 10.99 -18.60 -25.60
C TRP A 184 11.79 -19.54 -26.53
N LEU A 185 12.61 -20.43 -25.96
CA LEU A 185 13.36 -21.43 -26.74
C LEU A 185 12.46 -22.41 -27.50
N SER A 186 11.27 -22.71 -26.97
CA SER A 186 10.30 -23.59 -27.64
C SER A 186 9.57 -22.94 -28.81
N SER A 187 9.52 -21.60 -28.85
CA SER A 187 8.79 -20.80 -29.84
C SER A 187 9.71 -20.09 -30.85
N CYS A 188 11.02 -19.99 -30.57
CA CYS A 188 12.00 -19.52 -31.53
C CYS A 188 12.17 -20.47 -32.73
N ARG A 189 11.76 -20.01 -33.92
CA ARG A 189 12.24 -20.50 -35.22
C ARG A 189 13.21 -19.51 -35.83
#